data_AF-A0A382UBZ3-F1
#
_entry.id   AF-A0A382UBZ3-F1
#
_cell.length_a   1.000
_cell.length_b   1.000
_cell.length_c   1.000
_cell.angle_alpha   90.00
_cell.angle_beta   90.00
_cell.angle_gamma   90.00
#
_symmetry.space_group_name_H-M   'P 1'
#
loop_
_entity.id
_entity.type
_entity.pdbx_description
1 polymer ?
#
loop_
_entity_poly.entity_id
_entity_poly.type
_entity_poly.pdbx_seq_one_letter_code
_entity_poly.pdbx_strand_id
1 'polypeptide(L)' 'MGEKLQQGEGLPRVTLQMLDGGTVTLPDDAPTRYTALLYYRGHW' A
#
# COMPACT_ATOMS: atom_id res chain seq x y z
N MET A 1 15.49 -8.70 1.61
CA MET A 1 14.37 -8.53 2.58
C MET A 1 14.43 -7.10 3.05
N GLY A 2 13.33 -6.34 2.94
CA GLY A 2 13.24 -4.99 3.51
C GLY A 2 13.02 -5.03 5.03
N GLU A 3 13.24 -3.91 5.70
CA GLU A 3 12.97 -3.77 7.13
C GLU A 3 11.47 -3.83 7.42
N LYS A 4 11.11 -4.44 8.55
CA LYS A 4 9.72 -4.52 9.00
C LYS A 4 9.31 -3.17 9.58
N LEU A 5 8.25 -2.59 9.00
CA LEU A 5 7.65 -1.36 9.50
C LEU A 5 7.15 -1.52 10.94
N GLN A 6 7.47 -0.52 11.76
CA GLN A 6 7.00 -0.39 13.14
C GLN A 6 5.84 0.61 13.23
N GLN A 7 5.14 0.59 14.36
CA GLN A 7 4.08 1.56 14.62
C GLN A 7 4.66 2.99 14.66
N GLY A 8 4.00 3.91 13.94
CA GLY A 8 4.40 5.32 13.87
C GLY A 8 5.42 5.62 12.78
N GLU A 9 6.00 4.60 12.14
CA GLU A 9 6.82 4.81 10.95
C GLU A 9 5.96 5.20 9.75
N GLY A 10 6.53 6.07 8.90
CA GLY A 10 5.89 6.44 7.64
C GLY A 10 5.85 5.25 6.69
N LEU A 11 4.72 5.07 6.01
CA LEU A 11 4.63 4.11 4.92
C LEU A 11 5.62 4.53 3.81
N PRO A 12 6.57 3.67 3.41
CA PRO A 12 7.47 3.97 2.31
C PRO A 12 6.66 4.06 1.02
N ARG A 13 7.16 4.88 0.09
CA ARG A 13 6.53 5.02 -1.22
C ARG A 13 6.50 3.67 -1.94
N VAL A 14 5.30 3.17 -2.23
CA VAL A 14 5.09 1.89 -2.92
C VAL A 14 4.08 2.07 -4.03
N THR A 15 4.41 1.59 -5.22
CA THR A 15 3.50 1.58 -6.37
C THR A 15 3.03 0.15 -6.63
N LEU A 16 1.71 -0.04 -6.67
CA LEU A 16 1.05 -1.32 -6.92
C LEU A 16 0.35 -1.27 -8.28
N GLN A 17 0.42 -2.38 -9.01
CA GLN A 17 -0.37 -2.58 -10.23
C GLN A 17 -1.75 -3.11 -9.86
N MET A 18 -2.79 -2.49 -10.40
CA MET A 18 -4.18 -2.84 -10.17
C MET A 18 -4.69 -3.80 -11.25
N LEU A 19 -5.76 -4.54 -10.94
CA LEU A 19 -6.34 -5.54 -11.84
C LEU A 19 -6.92 -4.94 -13.13
N ASP A 20 -7.29 -3.67 -13.10
CA ASP A 20 -7.78 -2.90 -14.25
C ASP A 20 -6.64 -2.37 -15.14
N GLY A 21 -5.38 -2.71 -14.84
CA GLY A 21 -4.19 -2.22 -15.54
C GLY A 21 -3.73 -0.84 -15.07
N GLY A 22 -4.42 -0.22 -14.10
CA GLY A 22 -3.99 1.01 -13.47
C GLY A 22 -2.85 0.80 -12.47
N THR A 23 -2.35 1.91 -11.93
CA THR A 23 -1.38 1.91 -10.83
C THR A 23 -1.86 2.79 -9.70
N VAL A 24 -1.55 2.40 -8.47
CA VAL A 24 -1.76 3.21 -7.27
C VAL A 24 -0.44 3.35 -6.52
N THR A 25 -0.07 4.56 -6.15
CA THR A 25 1.15 4.88 -5.40
C THR A 25 0.76 5.30 -3.99
N LEU A 26 1.09 4.49 -2.98
CA LEU A 26 0.89 4.86 -1.58
C LEU A 26 2.18 5.45 -1.00
N PRO A 27 2.11 6.44 -0.10
CA PRO A 27 0.89 7.08 0.42
C PRO A 27 0.31 8.19 -0.49
N ASP A 28 0.96 8.52 -1.60
CA ASP A 28 0.65 9.69 -2.44
C ASP A 28 -0.81 9.73 -2.96
N ASP A 29 -1.34 8.58 -3.38
CA ASP A 29 -2.68 8.40 -3.96
C ASP A 29 -3.70 7.92 -2.91
N ALA A 30 -3.39 8.02 -1.61
CA ALA A 30 -4.33 7.67 -0.54
C ALA A 30 -5.59 8.54 -0.63
N PRO A 31 -6.81 7.95 -0.69
CA PRO A 31 -8.03 8.69 -0.99
C PRO A 31 -8.46 9.64 0.15
N THR A 32 -7.99 9.38 1.38
CA THR A 32 -8.27 10.22 2.54
C THR A 32 -7.05 10.29 3.47
N ARG A 33 -7.11 11.17 4.48
CA ARG A 33 -6.10 11.28 5.53
C ARG A 33 -5.84 9.95 6.26
N TYR A 34 -6.81 9.04 6.31
CA TYR A 34 -6.69 7.75 6.98
C TYR A 34 -7.01 6.62 6.00
N THR A 35 -6.06 5.70 5.83
CA THR A 35 -6.20 4.57 4.90
C THR A 35 -5.88 3.27 5.62
N ALA A 36 -6.77 2.29 5.50
CA ALA A 36 -6.54 0.93 5.97
C ALA A 36 -6.06 0.06 4.79
N LEU A 37 -4.87 -0.52 4.91
CA LEU A 37 -4.31 -1.42 3.91
C LEU A 37 -4.44 -2.87 4.40
N LEU A 38 -5.22 -3.68 3.68
CA LEU A 38 -5.42 -5.09 3.99
C LEU A 38 -4.62 -5.96 3.01
N TYR A 39 -3.64 -6.69 3.53
CA TYR A 39 -2.94 -7.72 2.77
C TYR A 39 -3.62 -9.09 3.00
N TYR A 40 -3.87 -9.83 1.93
CA TYR A 40 -4.35 -11.20 1.97
C TYR A 40 -3.47 -12.09 1.08
N ARG A 41 -3.36 -13.38 1.44
CA ARG A 41 -2.34 -14.30 0.89
C ARG A 41 -2.47 -14.56 -0.62
N GLY A 42 -3.66 -14.43 -1.17
CA GLY A 42 -3.92 -14.69 -2.57
C GLY A 42 -5.40 -14.58 -2.87
N HIS A 43 -5.71 -14.08 -4.07
CA HIS A 43 -7.04 -14.16 -4.64
C HIS A 43 -7.22 -15.55 -5.26
N TRP A 44 -8.46 -16.03 -5.31
CA TRP A 44 -8.84 -17.33 -5.91
C TRP A 44 -8.26 -17.56 -7.31
#